data_AF-A0A2D6A9I4-F1
#
_entry.id   AF-A0A2D6A9I4-F1
#
_cell.length_a   1.000
_cell.length_b   1.000
_cell.length_c   1.000
_cell.angle_alpha   90.00
_cell.angle_beta   90.00
_cell.angle_gamma   90.00
#
_symmetry.space_group_name_H-M   'P 1'
#
loop_
_entity.id
_entity.type
_entity.pdbx_description
1 polymer ?
#
loop_
_entity_poly.entity_id
_entity_poly.type
_entity_poly.pdbx_seq_one_letter_code
_entity_poly.pdbx_strand_id
1 'polypeptide(L)'
;MAIVLLAALHLPACEGSAQENLIALERSMMQVSSRTERSAPVIEVQHILVAVKSQRMQDGLSQQAAKALAADLLARIKDDGDFIALMKEHSKDPGSKNGGSYTMHDPKKGGEAPPGAQPRSGMVAAFGDVGWRLDVGDYGVSNYNQTSSPFGYHIIKRVR
;
A
#
# COMPACT_ATOMS: atom_id res chain seq x y z
N MET A 1 -47.72 -7.36 34.48
CA MET A 1 -46.95 -7.64 33.25
C MET A 1 -46.08 -6.44 32.97
N ALA A 2 -44.79 -6.52 33.29
CA ALA A 2 -43.84 -5.44 33.03
C ALA A 2 -43.29 -5.59 31.62
N ILE A 3 -43.54 -4.61 30.76
CA ILE A 3 -42.98 -4.53 29.42
C ILE A 3 -41.52 -4.13 29.56
N VAL A 4 -40.61 -5.05 29.21
CA VAL A 4 -39.18 -4.79 29.12
C VAL A 4 -38.95 -3.92 27.89
N LEU A 5 -38.56 -2.66 28.13
CA LEU A 5 -38.14 -1.73 27.11
C LEU A 5 -36.79 -2.19 26.56
N LEU A 6 -36.79 -2.76 25.36
CA LEU A 6 -35.56 -3.15 24.66
C LEU A 6 -34.85 -1.87 24.18
N ALA A 7 -33.86 -1.40 24.93
CA ALA A 7 -32.98 -0.33 24.50
C ALA A 7 -32.12 -0.84 23.33
N ALA A 8 -32.50 -0.50 22.10
CA ALA A 8 -31.67 -0.69 20.92
C ALA A 8 -30.49 0.30 21.00
N LEU A 9 -29.36 -0.19 21.52
CA LEU A 9 -28.05 0.45 21.37
C LEU A 9 -27.75 0.58 19.87
N HIS A 10 -27.96 1.78 19.31
CA HIS A 10 -27.41 2.16 18.02
C HIS A 10 -25.89 2.18 18.16
N LEU A 11 -25.22 1.19 17.57
CA LEU A 11 -23.78 1.24 17.32
C LEU A 11 -23.52 2.24 16.18
N PRO A 12 -22.46 3.06 16.28
CA PRO A 12 -22.21 4.15 15.34
C PRO A 12 -21.77 3.60 13.99
N ALA A 13 -22.37 4.10 12.91
CA ALA A 13 -22.01 3.76 11.52
C ALA A 13 -20.50 3.95 11.20
N CYS A 14 -19.77 4.74 12.01
CA CYS A 14 -18.31 4.92 11.88
C CYS A 14 -17.47 3.69 12.23
N GLU A 15 -17.93 2.80 13.13
CA GLU A 15 -17.17 1.59 13.46
C GLU A 15 -17.27 0.54 12.34
N GLY A 16 -18.39 0.54 11.59
CA GLY A 16 -18.62 -0.36 10.46
C GLY A 16 -17.66 -0.10 9.31
N SER A 17 -17.54 1.14 8.85
CA SER A 17 -16.71 1.49 7.69
C SER A 17 -15.21 1.29 7.95
N ALA A 18 -14.74 1.57 9.16
CA ALA A 18 -13.34 1.36 9.53
C ALA A 18 -12.95 -0.13 9.51
N GLN A 19 -13.84 -1.00 10.04
CA GLN A 19 -13.64 -2.45 10.04
C GLN A 19 -13.68 -3.01 8.61
N GLU A 20 -14.62 -2.56 7.79
CA GLU A 20 -14.74 -2.95 6.38
C GLU A 20 -13.50 -2.56 5.57
N ASN A 21 -12.96 -1.35 5.79
CA ASN A 21 -11.73 -0.90 5.15
C ASN A 21 -10.53 -1.79 5.54
N LEU A 22 -10.42 -2.18 6.81
CA LEU A 22 -9.37 -3.10 7.27
C LEU A 22 -9.48 -4.47 6.58
N ILE A 23 -10.68 -5.01 6.48
CA ILE A 23 -10.93 -6.28 5.80
C ILE A 23 -10.59 -6.16 4.30
N ALA A 24 -10.98 -5.05 3.66
CA ALA A 24 -10.66 -4.78 2.27
C ALA A 24 -9.15 -4.65 2.02
N LEU A 25 -8.41 -4.05 2.96
CA LEU A 25 -6.96 -3.96 2.94
C LEU A 25 -6.32 -5.35 2.96
N GLU A 26 -6.72 -6.20 3.91
CA GLU A 26 -6.19 -7.57 4.06
C GLU A 26 -6.51 -8.43 2.84
N ARG A 27 -7.73 -8.36 2.33
CA ARG A 27 -8.11 -9.05 1.08
C ARG A 27 -7.26 -8.58 -0.10
N SER A 28 -7.01 -7.28 -0.21
CA SER A 28 -6.15 -6.74 -1.29
C SER A 28 -4.73 -7.30 -1.21
N MET A 29 -4.14 -7.37 -0.02
CA MET A 29 -2.82 -7.95 0.19
C MET A 29 -2.80 -9.44 -0.21
N MET A 30 -3.80 -10.20 0.24
CA MET A 30 -3.93 -11.62 -0.06
C MET A 30 -4.10 -11.86 -1.57
N GLN A 31 -5.00 -11.13 -2.22
CA GLN A 31 -5.25 -11.24 -3.66
C GLN A 31 -4.01 -10.91 -4.48
N VAL A 32 -3.29 -9.83 -4.15
CA VAL A 32 -2.08 -9.48 -4.91
C VAL A 32 -0.98 -10.51 -4.70
N SER A 33 -0.79 -10.98 -3.46
CA SER A 33 0.23 -11.99 -3.15
C SER A 33 0.04 -13.33 -3.87
N SER A 34 -1.20 -13.67 -4.24
CA SER A 34 -1.52 -14.92 -4.96
C SER A 34 -1.44 -14.81 -6.48
N ARG A 35 -1.39 -13.60 -7.06
CA ARG A 35 -1.25 -13.40 -8.51
C ARG A 35 0.13 -13.82 -9.01
N THR A 36 0.23 -14.51 -10.14
CA THR A 36 1.52 -14.74 -10.79
C THR A 36 2.16 -13.43 -11.21
N GLU A 37 3.48 -13.32 -11.03
CA GLU A 37 4.23 -12.15 -11.51
C GLU A 37 4.14 -12.01 -13.03
N ARG A 38 4.01 -10.77 -13.49
CA ARG A 38 4.15 -10.39 -14.89
C ARG A 38 5.60 -10.62 -15.36
N SER A 39 5.76 -10.94 -16.63
CA SER A 39 7.06 -11.24 -17.25
C SER A 39 7.88 -10.00 -17.62
N ALA A 40 7.36 -8.80 -17.39
CA ALA A 40 8.01 -7.54 -17.78
C ALA A 40 9.41 -7.42 -17.14
N PRO A 41 10.47 -7.14 -17.91
CA PRO A 41 11.82 -6.97 -17.33
C PRO A 41 11.95 -5.69 -16.52
N VAL A 42 11.15 -4.67 -16.84
CA VAL A 42 11.13 -3.38 -16.18
C VAL A 42 9.69 -3.01 -15.86
N ILE A 43 9.46 -2.49 -14.67
CA ILE A 43 8.20 -1.86 -14.27
C ILE A 43 8.45 -0.47 -13.73
N GLU A 44 7.41 0.35 -13.70
CA GLU A 44 7.44 1.64 -13.03
C GLU A 44 6.27 1.73 -12.06
N VAL A 45 6.55 2.20 -10.84
CA VAL A 45 5.56 2.25 -9.77
C VAL A 45 5.58 3.59 -9.06
N GLN A 46 4.40 4.01 -8.62
CA GLN A 46 4.22 5.08 -7.64
C GLN A 46 3.73 4.47 -6.33
N HIS A 47 3.95 5.13 -5.20
CA HIS A 47 3.43 4.63 -3.93
C HIS A 47 3.13 5.71 -2.91
N ILE A 48 2.33 5.33 -1.92
CA ILE A 48 2.17 6.05 -0.65
C ILE A 48 2.82 5.21 0.45
N LEU A 49 3.85 5.75 1.10
CA LEU A 49 4.42 5.16 2.30
C LEU A 49 3.67 5.66 3.54
N VAL A 50 2.93 4.76 4.19
CA VAL A 50 2.38 4.99 5.53
C VAL A 50 3.36 4.42 6.56
N ALA A 51 4.14 5.30 7.18
CA ALA A 51 5.25 4.90 8.04
C ALA A 51 4.81 4.30 9.38
N VAL A 52 5.46 3.22 9.78
CA VAL A 52 5.34 2.62 11.11
C VAL A 52 6.52 3.05 11.97
N LYS A 53 6.25 3.49 13.20
CA LYS A 53 7.26 3.93 14.17
C LYS A 53 8.29 2.84 14.38
N SER A 54 9.55 3.16 14.09
CA SER A 54 10.69 2.26 14.24
C SER A 54 11.99 3.07 14.38
N GLN A 55 13.13 2.42 14.58
CA GLN A 55 14.43 3.08 14.54
C GLN A 55 14.69 3.80 13.21
N ARG A 56 14.13 3.27 12.10
CA ARG A 56 14.27 3.84 10.75
C ARG A 56 13.26 4.94 10.46
N MET A 57 12.11 4.92 11.14
CA MET A 57 11.00 5.86 10.96
C MET A 57 10.54 6.39 12.32
N GLN A 58 11.29 7.32 12.90
CA GLN A 58 11.03 7.82 14.26
C GLN A 58 9.71 8.61 14.35
N ASP A 59 9.29 9.25 13.26
CA ASP A 59 8.06 10.02 13.13
C ASP A 59 6.86 9.20 12.62
N GLY A 60 7.02 7.87 12.54
CA GLY A 60 5.96 6.96 12.11
C GLY A 60 4.82 6.82 13.12
N LEU A 61 3.71 6.25 12.66
CA LEU A 61 2.53 5.93 13.47
C LEU A 61 2.74 4.61 14.23
N SER A 62 1.87 4.30 15.21
CA SER A 62 1.80 2.91 15.71
C SER A 62 1.44 1.97 14.56
N GLN A 63 1.83 0.70 14.62
CA GLN A 63 1.51 -0.27 13.56
C GLN A 63 -0.01 -0.34 13.31
N GLN A 64 -0.83 -0.29 14.37
CA GLN A 64 -2.28 -0.28 14.26
C GLN A 64 -2.80 0.98 13.55
N ALA A 65 -2.32 2.17 13.94
CA ALA A 65 -2.72 3.42 13.31
C ALA A 65 -2.25 3.53 11.86
N ALA A 66 -1.04 3.04 11.56
CA ALA A 66 -0.52 2.97 10.20
C ALA A 66 -1.37 2.03 9.32
N LYS A 67 -1.76 0.88 9.84
CA LYS A 67 -2.63 -0.07 9.13
C LYS A 67 -4.01 0.54 8.86
N ALA A 68 -4.59 1.21 9.86
CA ALA A 68 -5.88 1.89 9.71
C ALA A 68 -5.80 3.01 8.66
N LEU A 69 -4.76 3.84 8.68
CA LEU A 69 -4.55 4.86 7.65
C LEU A 69 -4.33 4.25 6.26
N ALA A 70 -3.57 3.16 6.14
CA ALA A 70 -3.41 2.47 4.86
C ALA A 70 -4.73 1.90 4.32
N ALA A 71 -5.60 1.40 5.22
CA ALA A 71 -6.93 0.92 4.86
C ALA A 71 -7.83 2.05 4.35
N ASP A 72 -7.85 3.18 5.07
CA ASP A 72 -8.60 4.38 4.66
C ASP A 72 -8.15 4.93 3.31
N LEU A 73 -6.83 5.07 3.11
CA LEU A 73 -6.28 5.54 1.85
C LEU A 73 -6.59 4.59 0.70
N LEU A 74 -6.54 3.28 0.91
CA LEU A 74 -6.94 2.31 -0.12
C LEU A 74 -8.43 2.45 -0.46
N ALA A 75 -9.29 2.72 0.52
CA ALA A 75 -10.72 2.96 0.28
C ALA A 75 -10.93 4.23 -0.56
N ARG A 76 -10.26 5.34 -0.21
CA ARG A 76 -10.30 6.60 -0.99
C ARG A 76 -9.81 6.41 -2.42
N ILE A 77 -8.77 5.61 -2.64
CA ILE A 77 -8.26 5.29 -3.99
C ILE A 77 -9.27 4.48 -4.79
N LYS A 78 -9.99 3.55 -4.15
CA LYS A 78 -11.03 2.74 -4.81
C LYS A 78 -12.29 3.54 -5.12
N ASP A 79 -12.51 4.64 -4.42
CA ASP A 79 -13.57 5.63 -4.67
C ASP A 79 -13.09 6.76 -5.60
N ASP A 80 -12.25 6.43 -6.58
CA ASP A 80 -11.69 7.33 -7.59
C ASP A 80 -10.92 8.55 -7.04
N GLY A 81 -10.41 8.46 -5.82
CA GLY A 81 -9.59 9.52 -5.20
C GLY A 81 -8.29 9.80 -5.95
N ASP A 82 -7.87 11.08 -5.98
CA ASP A 82 -6.63 11.51 -6.63
C ASP A 82 -5.39 10.95 -5.92
N PHE A 83 -4.80 9.92 -6.51
CA PHE A 83 -3.63 9.25 -5.96
C PHE A 83 -2.43 10.18 -5.76
N ILE A 84 -2.20 11.15 -6.65
CA ILE A 84 -1.07 12.08 -6.54
C ILE A 84 -1.28 13.05 -5.38
N ALA A 85 -2.52 13.54 -5.19
CA ALA A 85 -2.86 14.36 -4.04
C ALA A 85 -2.64 13.58 -2.73
N LEU A 86 -3.09 12.31 -2.67
CA LEU A 86 -2.89 11.43 -1.52
C LEU A 86 -1.40 11.17 -1.24
N MET A 87 -0.59 10.97 -2.28
CA MET A 87 0.87 10.84 -2.15
C MET A 87 1.49 12.07 -1.51
N LYS A 88 1.11 13.27 -1.99
CA LYS A 88 1.62 14.54 -1.48
C LYS A 88 1.26 14.79 -0.02
N GLU A 89 0.03 14.43 0.36
CA GLU A 89 -0.48 14.63 1.70
C GLU A 89 0.09 13.61 2.70
N HIS A 90 0.11 12.32 2.32
CA HIS A 90 0.29 11.23 3.28
C HIS A 90 1.62 10.48 3.16
N SER A 91 2.31 10.50 2.02
CA SER A 91 3.54 9.72 1.86
C SER A 91 4.67 10.26 2.73
N LYS A 92 5.29 9.35 3.48
CA LYS A 92 6.51 9.59 4.27
C LYS A 92 7.80 9.31 3.50
N ASP A 93 7.69 8.93 2.23
CA ASP A 93 8.83 8.79 1.34
C ASP A 93 9.04 10.08 0.52
N PRO A 94 10.14 10.82 0.71
CA PRO A 94 10.40 12.06 -0.01
C PRO A 94 10.48 11.89 -1.53
N GLY A 95 10.91 10.71 -2.02
CA GLY A 95 11.10 10.46 -3.45
C GLY A 95 9.77 10.34 -4.20
N SER A 96 8.77 9.71 -3.59
CA SER A 96 7.42 9.60 -4.16
C SER A 96 6.49 10.77 -3.85
N LYS A 97 6.70 11.50 -2.74
CA LYS A 97 5.73 12.46 -2.20
C LYS A 97 5.15 13.44 -3.24
N ASN A 98 5.95 13.93 -4.19
CA ASN A 98 5.48 14.89 -5.20
C ASN A 98 5.10 14.24 -6.54
N GLY A 99 4.51 13.04 -6.51
CA GLY A 99 4.12 12.28 -7.70
C GLY A 99 5.27 11.48 -8.33
N GLY A 100 6.40 11.37 -7.63
CA GLY A 100 7.56 10.63 -8.09
C GLY A 100 7.29 9.13 -8.24
N SER A 101 7.97 8.51 -9.19
CA SER A 101 7.89 7.08 -9.49
C SER A 101 9.27 6.43 -9.36
N TYR A 102 9.26 5.12 -9.16
CA TYR A 102 10.45 4.28 -9.17
C TYR A 102 10.38 3.34 -10.36
N THR A 103 11.36 3.47 -11.27
CA THR A 103 11.59 2.46 -12.30
C THR A 103 12.43 1.35 -11.70
N MET A 104 11.95 0.11 -11.78
CA MET A 104 12.65 -1.07 -11.28
C MET A 104 12.91 -2.07 -12.40
N HIS A 105 14.09 -2.66 -12.41
CA HIS A 105 14.50 -3.71 -13.36
C HIS A 105 14.78 -5.03 -12.64
N ASP A 106 14.28 -6.14 -13.19
CA ASP A 106 14.61 -7.49 -12.72
C ASP A 106 15.48 -8.18 -13.77
N PRO A 107 16.81 -8.30 -13.55
CA PRO A 107 17.71 -8.91 -14.52
C PRO A 107 17.39 -10.39 -14.79
N LYS A 108 16.68 -11.07 -13.87
CA LYS A 108 16.27 -12.46 -14.08
C LYS A 108 15.16 -12.59 -15.12
N LYS A 109 14.44 -11.51 -15.42
CA LYS A 109 13.40 -11.45 -16.45
C LYS A 109 13.96 -10.99 -17.81
N GLY A 110 15.28 -10.79 -17.92
CA GLY A 110 15.96 -10.35 -19.14
C GLY A 110 15.88 -8.84 -19.38
N GLY A 111 16.24 -8.42 -20.60
CA GLY A 111 16.22 -7.01 -21.01
C GLY A 111 17.32 -6.14 -20.38
N GLU A 112 17.60 -5.03 -21.04
CA GLU A 112 18.55 -4.02 -20.53
C GLU A 112 17.88 -3.14 -19.48
N ALA A 113 18.64 -2.78 -18.43
CA ALA A 113 18.19 -1.84 -17.43
C ALA A 113 18.18 -0.41 -18.02
N PRO A 114 17.04 0.30 -18.00
CA PRO A 114 17.03 1.70 -18.38
C PRO A 114 17.91 2.55 -17.47
N PRO A 115 18.47 3.68 -17.95
CA PRO A 115 19.19 4.61 -17.10
C PRO A 115 18.38 5.02 -15.87
N GLY A 116 18.99 4.92 -14.68
CA GLY A 116 18.35 5.27 -13.41
C GLY A 116 17.39 4.21 -12.84
N ALA A 117 17.13 3.11 -13.56
CA ALA A 117 16.33 2.00 -13.03
C ALA A 117 17.03 1.35 -11.83
N GLN A 118 16.27 1.15 -10.76
CA GLN A 118 16.77 0.46 -9.58
C GLN A 118 16.69 -1.05 -9.80
N PRO A 119 17.74 -1.82 -9.48
CA PRO A 119 17.64 -3.27 -9.51
C PRO A 119 16.61 -3.73 -8.48
N ARG A 120 15.81 -4.76 -8.80
CA ARG A 120 14.82 -5.34 -7.87
C ARG A 120 15.42 -5.63 -6.49
N SER A 121 16.65 -6.13 -6.45
CA SER A 121 17.38 -6.44 -5.21
C SER A 121 17.88 -5.21 -4.44
N GLY A 122 17.92 -4.03 -5.07
CA GLY A 122 18.30 -2.76 -4.43
C GLY A 122 17.12 -2.03 -3.78
N MET A 123 15.90 -2.51 -4.01
CA MET A 123 14.68 -1.96 -3.41
C MET A 123 14.22 -2.84 -2.25
N VAL A 124 13.36 -2.31 -1.38
CA VAL A 124 12.69 -3.14 -0.37
C VAL A 124 11.92 -4.27 -1.07
N ALA A 125 12.06 -5.51 -0.60
CA ALA A 125 11.52 -6.69 -1.29
C ALA A 125 10.01 -6.57 -1.57
N ALA A 126 9.29 -6.00 -0.61
CA ALA A 126 7.88 -5.61 -0.72
C ALA A 126 7.49 -4.91 -2.02
N PHE A 127 8.34 -4.03 -2.55
CA PHE A 127 8.08 -3.30 -3.78
C PHE A 127 8.06 -4.22 -4.99
N GLY A 128 9.05 -5.11 -5.09
CA GLY A 128 9.13 -6.07 -6.19
C GLY A 128 8.03 -7.12 -6.11
N ASP A 129 7.75 -7.61 -4.89
CA ASP A 129 6.78 -8.68 -4.65
C ASP A 129 5.34 -8.24 -4.97
N VAL A 130 5.03 -6.95 -4.78
CA VAL A 130 3.75 -6.35 -5.17
C VAL A 130 3.79 -5.86 -6.62
N GLY A 131 4.77 -5.03 -6.98
CA GLY A 131 4.80 -4.31 -8.26
C GLY A 131 4.72 -5.23 -9.48
N TRP A 132 5.44 -6.36 -9.48
CA TRP A 132 5.37 -7.31 -10.59
C TRP A 132 4.09 -8.13 -10.62
N ARG A 133 3.24 -8.08 -9.59
CA ARG A 133 1.94 -8.79 -9.56
C ARG A 133 0.76 -7.89 -9.96
N LEU A 134 1.03 -6.61 -10.22
CA LEU A 134 0.04 -5.64 -10.67
C LEU A 134 0.03 -5.55 -12.20
N ASP A 135 -1.16 -5.34 -12.75
CA ASP A 135 -1.32 -4.81 -14.10
C ASP A 135 -1.07 -3.30 -14.11
N VAL A 136 -0.83 -2.72 -15.29
CA VAL A 136 -0.69 -1.26 -15.39
C VAL A 136 -2.02 -0.60 -15.04
N GLY A 137 -1.99 0.34 -14.11
CA GLY A 137 -3.17 1.00 -13.54
C GLY A 137 -3.66 0.38 -12.24
N ASP A 138 -3.28 -0.86 -11.93
CA ASP A 138 -3.70 -1.55 -10.71
C ASP A 138 -2.98 -1.03 -9.46
N TYR A 139 -3.64 -1.25 -8.32
CA TYR A 139 -3.16 -0.94 -6.99
C TYR A 139 -2.97 -2.21 -6.16
N GLY A 140 -1.93 -2.22 -5.34
CA GLY A 140 -1.68 -3.25 -4.35
C GLY A 140 -1.15 -2.66 -3.05
N VAL A 141 -1.20 -3.45 -1.98
CA VAL A 141 -0.62 -3.02 -0.70
C VAL A 141 0.42 -4.03 -0.24
N SER A 142 1.58 -3.53 0.16
CA SER A 142 2.56 -4.31 0.91
C SER A 142 2.40 -4.07 2.42
N ASN A 143 2.43 -5.16 3.19
CA ASN A 143 2.32 -5.15 4.64
C ASN A 143 3.63 -4.67 5.29
N TYR A 144 3.53 -4.05 6.46
CA TYR A 144 4.70 -3.78 7.30
C TYR A 144 5.37 -5.09 7.73
N ASN A 145 6.69 -5.16 7.56
CA ASN A 145 7.52 -6.26 8.03
C ASN A 145 8.91 -5.73 8.39
N GLN A 146 9.41 -6.06 9.59
CA GLN A 146 10.67 -5.51 10.10
C GLN A 146 11.89 -5.82 9.21
N THR A 147 11.81 -6.82 8.33
CA THR A 147 12.89 -7.24 7.44
C THR A 147 12.61 -6.83 5.99
N SER A 148 11.48 -7.25 5.42
CA SER A 148 11.19 -7.08 3.99
C SER A 148 10.49 -5.77 3.62
N SER A 149 9.88 -5.09 4.60
CA SER A 149 9.16 -3.81 4.44
C SER A 149 9.27 -2.94 5.71
N PRO A 150 10.49 -2.55 6.10
CA PRO A 150 10.78 -2.05 7.44
C PRO A 150 10.31 -0.62 7.70
N PHE A 151 9.82 0.07 6.67
CA PHE A 151 9.38 1.46 6.75
C PHE A 151 7.89 1.58 7.11
N GLY A 152 7.06 0.64 6.67
CA GLY A 152 5.63 0.67 6.95
C GLY A 152 4.80 -0.07 5.90
N TYR A 153 3.59 0.43 5.71
CA TYR A 153 2.66 -0.04 4.68
C TYR A 153 2.89 0.76 3.40
N HIS A 154 2.90 0.07 2.27
CA HIS A 154 3.09 0.70 0.96
C HIS A 154 1.86 0.44 0.10
N ILE A 155 1.15 1.50 -0.29
CA ILE A 155 0.09 1.41 -1.30
C ILE A 155 0.74 1.73 -2.63
N ILE A 156 0.85 0.73 -3.50
CA ILE A 156 1.65 0.76 -4.73
C ILE A 156 0.71 0.77 -5.93
N LYS A 157 0.92 1.72 -6.85
CA LYS A 157 0.31 1.75 -8.17
C LYS A 157 1.35 1.39 -9.21
N ARG A 158 1.03 0.46 -10.13
CA ARG A 158 1.88 0.25 -11.30
C ARG A 158 1.47 1.21 -12.41
N VAL A 159 2.42 1.99 -12.91
CA VAL A 159 2.20 2.97 -14.00
C VAL A 159 2.81 2.52 -15.33
N ARG A 160 3.74 1.55 -15.30
CA ARG A 160 4.33 0.91 -16.49
C ARG A 160 4.72 -0.54 -16.21
#